data_AF-A0A7V6KVH5-F1
#
_entry.id   AF-A0A7V6KVH5-F1
#
_cell.length_a   1.000
_cell.length_b   1.000
_cell.length_c   1.000
_cell.angle_alpha   90.00
_cell.angle_beta   90.00
_cell.angle_gamma   90.00
#
_symmetry.space_group_name_H-M   'P 1'
#
loop_
_entity.id
_entity.type
_entity.pdbx_description
1 polymer ?
#
loop_
_entity_poly.entity_id
_entity_poly.type
_entity_poly.pdbx_seq_one_letter_code
_entity_poly.pdbx_strand_id
1 'polypeptide(L)'
;MFADLDRIHQGSMAVLKTTGIRLCHQEILDLVKKNGIKVSGEIAFFKEDQLMHWVHKAPRSFKLYGRNPKYDMVLGGKCREYAPGYGAPKVSDYNGLKRAALFKDYIDFVKLVHQCPYFNINGGILVQPSDLDPQKSFSLMLYAALIFSDKCLIGGAGGGGE
;
A
#
# COMPACT_ATOMS: atom_id res chain seq x y z
N MET A 1 -23.32 -12.22 -19.88
CA MET A 1 -22.06 -12.63 -19.22
C MET A 1 -21.43 -11.51 -18.35
N PHE A 2 -21.91 -10.25 -18.40
CA PHE A 2 -21.39 -9.15 -17.56
C PHE A 2 -22.31 -8.72 -16.41
N ALA A 3 -23.49 -9.34 -16.28
CA ALA A 3 -24.51 -8.94 -15.30
C ALA A 3 -23.99 -8.93 -13.85
N ASP A 4 -23.06 -9.83 -13.50
CA ASP A 4 -22.52 -9.87 -12.14
C ASP A 4 -21.54 -8.72 -11.86
N LEU A 5 -20.77 -8.26 -12.85
CA LEU A 5 -19.88 -7.11 -12.70
C LEU A 5 -20.67 -5.81 -12.57
N ASP A 6 -21.71 -5.62 -13.38
CA ASP A 6 -22.60 -4.46 -13.29
C ASP A 6 -23.30 -4.43 -11.93
N ARG A 7 -23.72 -5.59 -11.41
CA ARG A 7 -24.32 -5.70 -10.07
C ARG A 7 -23.34 -5.33 -8.96
N ILE A 8 -22.09 -5.76 -9.03
CA ILE A 8 -21.05 -5.37 -8.06
C ILE A 8 -20.83 -3.86 -8.11
N HIS A 9 -20.65 -3.30 -9.32
CA HIS A 9 -20.43 -1.87 -9.50
C HIS A 9 -21.58 -1.03 -8.95
N GLN A 10 -22.82 -1.36 -9.35
CA GLN A 10 -24.02 -0.65 -8.87
C GLN A 10 -24.22 -0.80 -7.35
N GLY A 11 -23.92 -1.98 -6.80
CA GLY A 11 -23.92 -2.21 -5.36
C GLY A 11 -22.90 -1.34 -4.62
N SER A 12 -21.66 -1.26 -5.13
CA SER A 12 -20.63 -0.36 -4.59
C SER A 12 -21.05 1.10 -4.66
N MET A 13 -21.62 1.55 -5.78
CA MET A 13 -22.11 2.93 -5.91
C MET A 13 -23.27 3.23 -4.96
N ALA A 14 -24.18 2.27 -4.74
CA ALA A 14 -25.25 2.43 -3.77
C ALA A 14 -24.71 2.65 -2.35
N VAL A 15 -23.75 1.82 -1.90
CA VAL A 15 -23.09 1.97 -0.58
C VAL A 15 -22.41 3.34 -0.45
N LEU A 16 -21.63 3.76 -1.46
CA LEU A 16 -20.93 5.05 -1.42
C LEU A 16 -21.88 6.25 -1.42
N LYS A 17 -23.06 6.11 -2.05
CA LYS A 17 -24.08 7.17 -2.13
C LYS A 17 -24.93 7.27 -0.87
N THR A 18 -25.32 6.13 -0.27
CA THR A 18 -26.27 6.10 0.85
C THR A 18 -25.61 5.96 2.21
N THR A 19 -24.55 5.17 2.33
CA THR A 19 -23.78 4.95 3.57
C THR A 19 -22.58 5.89 3.66
N GLY A 20 -21.86 6.08 2.54
CA GLY A 20 -20.68 6.95 2.49
C GLY A 20 -19.42 6.33 3.11
N ILE A 21 -18.36 7.14 3.21
CA ILE A 21 -17.07 6.79 3.83
C ILE A 21 -16.79 7.78 4.95
N ARG A 22 -16.44 7.28 6.13
CA ARG A 22 -15.93 8.13 7.22
C ARG A 22 -14.48 8.55 6.93
N LEU A 23 -14.23 9.85 6.88
CA LEU A 23 -12.92 10.46 6.69
C LEU A 23 -12.50 11.16 7.98
N CYS A 24 -11.56 10.55 8.71
CA CYS A 24 -11.15 11.01 10.04
C CYS A 24 -10.12 12.16 10.02
N HIS A 25 -10.13 13.01 8.99
CA HIS A 25 -9.18 14.11 8.85
C HIS A 25 -9.86 15.35 8.26
N GLN A 26 -9.78 16.47 8.98
CA GLN A 26 -10.50 17.70 8.64
C GLN A 26 -10.13 18.23 7.25
N GLU A 27 -8.84 18.24 6.91
CA GLU A 27 -8.40 18.71 5.58
C GLU A 27 -8.96 17.85 4.43
N ILE A 28 -9.13 16.54 4.64
CA ILE A 28 -9.70 15.66 3.61
C ILE A 28 -11.20 15.95 3.49
N LEU A 29 -11.91 16.15 4.61
CA LEU A 29 -13.33 16.55 4.61
C LEU A 29 -13.53 17.87 3.86
N ASP A 30 -12.67 18.85 4.08
CA ASP A 30 -12.77 20.15 3.41
C ASP A 30 -12.41 20.06 1.93
N LEU A 31 -11.41 19.24 1.58
CA LEU A 31 -11.05 18.95 0.19
C LEU A 31 -12.22 18.33 -0.57
N VAL A 32 -12.89 17.32 -0.03
CA VAL A 32 -14.02 16.67 -0.73
C VAL A 32 -15.23 17.59 -0.81
N LYS A 33 -15.54 18.37 0.24
CA LYS A 33 -16.60 19.40 0.21
C LYS A 33 -16.36 20.44 -0.87
N LYS A 34 -15.12 20.94 -0.98
CA LYS A 34 -14.73 21.91 -2.02
C LYS A 34 -14.95 21.37 -3.44
N ASN A 35 -14.89 20.05 -3.62
CA ASN A 35 -15.17 19.37 -4.88
C ASN A 35 -16.64 18.94 -5.02
N GLY A 36 -17.55 19.50 -4.21
CA GLY A 36 -19.00 19.28 -4.31
C GLY A 36 -19.48 17.94 -3.76
N ILE A 37 -18.64 17.22 -3.02
CA ILE A 37 -19.00 15.94 -2.39
C ILE A 37 -19.78 16.26 -1.11
N LYS A 38 -20.95 15.63 -0.96
CA LYS A 38 -21.79 15.84 0.23
C LYS A 38 -21.07 15.27 1.44
N VAL A 39 -20.97 16.06 2.51
CA VAL A 39 -20.42 15.62 3.80
C VAL A 39 -21.42 15.90 4.92
N SER A 40 -21.61 14.92 5.81
CA SER A 40 -22.40 15.06 7.04
C SER A 40 -21.57 14.58 8.23
N GLY A 41 -21.18 15.50 9.12
CA GLY A 41 -20.17 15.20 10.13
C GLY A 41 -18.85 14.80 9.47
N GLU A 42 -18.39 13.59 9.77
CA GLU A 42 -17.16 13.00 9.21
C GLU A 42 -17.42 12.05 8.03
N ILE A 43 -18.67 11.94 7.56
CA ILE A 43 -19.05 10.99 6.51
C ILE A 43 -19.20 11.72 5.17
N ALA A 44 -18.43 11.30 4.17
CA ALA A 44 -18.53 11.77 2.79
C ALA A 44 -19.35 10.80 1.93
N PHE A 45 -20.27 11.34 1.12
CA PHE A 45 -21.18 10.60 0.26
C PHE A 45 -20.90 10.91 -1.21
N PHE A 46 -20.69 9.88 -2.01
CA PHE A 46 -20.23 10.02 -3.39
C PHE A 46 -21.32 9.60 -4.37
N LYS A 47 -21.66 10.48 -5.32
CA LYS A 47 -22.43 10.06 -6.51
C LYS A 47 -21.48 9.42 -7.52
N GLU A 48 -22.03 8.52 -8.35
CA GLU A 48 -21.25 7.78 -9.33
C GLU A 48 -20.52 8.69 -10.32
N ASP A 49 -21.20 9.71 -10.87
CA ASP A 49 -20.61 10.68 -11.80
C ASP A 49 -19.43 11.44 -11.18
N GLN A 50 -19.57 11.86 -9.91
CA GLN A 50 -18.53 12.55 -9.17
C GLN A 50 -17.31 11.65 -8.92
N LEU A 51 -17.55 10.40 -8.51
CA LEU A 51 -16.48 9.44 -8.24
C LEU A 51 -15.76 9.04 -9.53
N MET A 52 -16.52 8.68 -10.56
CA MET A 52 -15.99 8.24 -11.84
C MET A 52 -15.22 9.34 -12.57
N HIS A 53 -15.57 10.62 -12.38
CA HIS A 53 -14.75 11.74 -12.84
C HIS A 53 -13.28 11.63 -12.38
N TRP A 54 -13.06 11.29 -11.11
CA TRP A 54 -11.72 11.15 -10.54
C TRP A 54 -11.06 9.81 -10.91
N VAL A 55 -11.82 8.72 -10.91
CA VAL A 55 -11.32 7.40 -11.34
C VAL A 55 -10.79 7.45 -12.78
N HIS A 56 -11.47 8.17 -13.69
CA HIS A 56 -11.03 8.30 -15.07
C HIS A 56 -9.72 9.10 -15.25
N LYS A 57 -9.29 9.88 -14.25
CA LYS A 57 -7.98 10.55 -14.29
C LYS A 57 -6.82 9.63 -13.91
N ALA A 58 -7.11 8.47 -13.31
CA ALA A 58 -6.07 7.52 -12.94
C ALA A 58 -5.40 6.94 -14.20
N PRO A 59 -4.05 6.88 -14.26
CA PRO A 59 -3.36 6.29 -15.39
C PRO A 59 -3.66 4.78 -15.46
N ARG A 60 -3.91 4.27 -16.67
CA ARG A 60 -4.10 2.83 -16.91
C ARG A 60 -2.84 1.99 -16.66
N SER A 61 -1.68 2.62 -16.79
CA SER A 61 -0.38 2.02 -16.49
C SER A 61 0.65 3.10 -16.19
N PHE A 62 1.61 2.79 -15.33
CA PHE A 62 2.76 3.65 -15.06
C PHE A 62 4.00 2.82 -14.73
N LYS A 63 5.18 3.43 -14.86
CA LYS A 63 6.45 2.81 -14.50
C LYS A 63 6.85 3.20 -13.07
N LEU A 64 7.21 2.21 -12.26
CA LEU A 64 7.88 2.42 -10.99
C LEU A 64 9.39 2.24 -11.21
N TYR A 65 10.17 3.23 -10.76
CA TYR A 65 11.61 3.25 -10.98
C TYR A 65 12.36 2.71 -9.77
N GLY A 66 13.30 1.80 -10.02
CA GLY A 66 14.26 1.32 -9.04
C GLY A 66 15.52 2.18 -9.01
N ARG A 67 16.33 2.03 -7.96
CA ARG A 67 17.68 2.62 -7.94
C ARG A 67 18.57 2.00 -9.01
N ASN A 68 18.37 0.71 -9.26
CA ASN A 68 18.93 0.01 -10.40
C ASN A 68 17.82 -0.18 -11.46
N PRO A 69 17.95 0.41 -12.67
CA PRO A 69 16.96 0.32 -13.74
C PRO A 69 16.63 -1.12 -14.18
N LYS A 70 17.48 -2.10 -13.85
CA LYS A 70 17.19 -3.53 -14.04
C LYS A 70 15.90 -3.97 -13.36
N TYR A 71 15.51 -3.30 -12.27
CA TYR A 71 14.33 -3.63 -11.47
C TYR A 71 13.19 -2.63 -11.67
N ASP A 72 13.25 -1.78 -12.69
CA ASP A 72 12.11 -0.96 -13.09
C ASP A 72 10.92 -1.87 -13.44
N MET A 73 9.73 -1.47 -12.99
CA MET A 73 8.50 -2.24 -13.15
C MET A 73 7.43 -1.43 -13.87
N VAL A 74 6.54 -2.11 -14.59
CA VAL A 74 5.33 -1.49 -15.15
C VAL A 74 4.11 -2.02 -14.40
N LEU A 75 3.38 -1.13 -13.76
CA LEU A 75 2.13 -1.45 -13.07
C LEU A 75 0.95 -1.14 -14.00
N GLY A 76 0.10 -2.15 -14.24
CA GLY A 76 -1.09 -2.05 -15.09
C GLY A 76 -0.97 -2.79 -16.43
N GLY A 77 -2.03 -2.73 -17.23
CA GLY A 77 -2.12 -3.42 -18.53
C GLY A 77 -2.10 -4.94 -18.40
N LYS A 78 -1.22 -5.61 -19.15
CA LYS A 78 -1.01 -7.08 -19.09
C LYS A 78 0.21 -7.46 -18.23
N CYS A 79 0.90 -6.49 -17.65
CA CYS A 79 2.06 -6.71 -16.80
C CYS A 79 1.62 -7.24 -15.43
N ARG A 80 2.41 -8.15 -14.88
CA ARG A 80 2.19 -8.71 -13.54
C ARG A 80 3.49 -8.62 -12.78
N GLU A 81 3.43 -7.92 -11.65
CA GLU A 81 4.52 -7.80 -10.70
C GLU A 81 4.13 -8.48 -9.40
N TYR A 82 5.13 -8.99 -8.68
CA TYR A 82 4.95 -9.61 -7.39
C TYR A 82 5.60 -8.74 -6.31
N ALA A 83 4.94 -8.65 -5.17
CA ALA A 83 5.50 -8.05 -3.97
C ALA A 83 5.54 -9.10 -2.85
N PRO A 84 6.53 -9.02 -1.95
CA PRO A 84 6.56 -9.85 -0.76
C PRO A 84 5.45 -9.45 0.24
N GLY A 85 5.27 -10.26 1.28
CA GLY A 85 4.35 -9.94 2.38
C GLY A 85 4.68 -8.63 3.09
N TYR A 86 3.68 -8.04 3.75
CA TYR A 86 3.78 -6.73 4.39
C TYR A 86 3.14 -6.74 5.79
N GLY A 87 3.85 -6.23 6.79
CA GLY A 87 3.34 -5.87 8.12
C GLY A 87 3.32 -6.98 9.17
N ALA A 88 3.91 -8.16 8.92
CA ALA A 88 3.84 -9.28 9.85
C ALA A 88 4.59 -8.98 11.18
N PRO A 89 3.94 -9.03 12.35
CA PRO A 89 4.59 -8.74 13.64
C PRO A 89 5.37 -9.93 14.21
N LYS A 90 5.20 -11.12 13.62
CA LYS A 90 5.81 -12.37 14.06
C LYS A 90 6.43 -13.11 12.89
N VAL A 91 7.48 -13.87 13.17
CA VAL A 91 8.14 -14.78 12.24
C VAL A 91 8.01 -16.21 12.73
N SER A 92 7.98 -17.15 11.79
CA SER A 92 8.09 -18.59 12.07
C SER A 92 9.47 -19.06 11.67
N ASP A 93 10.13 -19.84 12.54
CA ASP A 93 11.35 -20.55 12.16
C ASP A 93 11.04 -21.84 11.38
N TYR A 94 12.10 -22.58 11.02
CA TYR A 94 11.99 -23.86 10.29
C TYR A 94 11.19 -24.93 11.04
N ASN A 95 11.20 -24.88 12.38
CA ASN A 95 10.45 -25.81 13.23
C ASN A 95 9.00 -25.35 13.46
N GLY A 96 8.60 -24.23 12.85
CA GLY A 96 7.27 -23.64 12.99
C GLY A 96 7.08 -22.84 14.28
N LEU A 97 8.13 -22.59 15.06
CA LEU A 97 8.04 -21.78 16.27
C LEU A 97 7.82 -20.32 15.89
N LYS A 98 6.74 -19.74 16.41
CA LYS A 98 6.38 -18.34 16.18
C LYS A 98 6.93 -17.46 17.28
N ARG A 99 7.69 -16.43 16.91
CA ARG A 99 8.20 -15.40 17.83
C ARG A 99 8.00 -14.00 17.27
N ALA A 100 8.16 -12.98 18.11
CA ALA A 100 8.18 -11.59 17.66
C ALA A 100 9.32 -11.41 16.63
N ALA A 101 9.03 -10.63 15.59
CA ALA A 101 10.03 -10.27 14.60
C ALA A 101 11.03 -9.27 15.19
N LEU A 102 12.30 -9.45 14.88
CA LEU A 102 13.39 -8.56 15.25
C LEU A 102 13.93 -7.84 14.00
N PHE A 103 14.70 -6.79 14.19
CA PHE A 103 15.26 -6.05 13.05
C PHE A 103 16.22 -6.91 12.22
N LYS A 104 16.88 -7.88 12.85
CA LYS A 104 17.65 -8.90 12.13
C LYS A 104 16.80 -9.68 11.13
N ASP A 105 15.57 -10.07 11.51
CA ASP A 105 14.68 -10.80 10.61
C ASP A 105 14.29 -9.95 9.41
N TYR A 106 14.05 -8.65 9.62
CA TYR A 106 13.80 -7.70 8.53
C TYR A 106 14.96 -7.70 7.53
N ILE A 107 16.21 -7.58 8.00
CA ILE A 107 17.41 -7.60 7.15
C ILE A 107 17.52 -8.93 6.39
N ASP A 108 17.26 -10.05 7.05
CA ASP A 108 17.32 -11.38 6.45
C ASP A 108 16.26 -11.50 5.34
N PHE A 109 15.02 -11.04 5.58
CA PHE A 109 13.98 -11.01 4.55
C PHE A 109 14.32 -10.08 3.38
N VAL A 110 14.89 -8.90 3.62
CA VAL A 110 15.36 -8.02 2.54
C VAL A 110 16.34 -8.77 1.62
N LYS A 111 17.32 -9.46 2.20
CA LYS A 111 18.32 -10.20 1.42
C LYS A 111 17.69 -11.37 0.65
N LEU A 112 16.76 -12.09 1.27
CA LEU A 112 16.03 -13.19 0.62
C LEU A 112 15.18 -12.67 -0.56
N VAL A 113 14.45 -11.59 -0.35
CA VAL A 113 13.66 -10.94 -1.41
C VAL A 113 14.57 -10.45 -2.53
N HIS A 114 15.72 -9.87 -2.20
CA HIS A 114 16.70 -9.42 -3.20
C HIS A 114 17.21 -10.58 -4.08
N GLN A 115 17.54 -11.73 -3.48
CA GLN A 115 18.02 -12.91 -4.21
C GLN A 115 16.94 -13.61 -5.04
N CYS A 116 15.66 -13.46 -4.68
CA CYS A 116 14.57 -14.06 -5.44
C CYS A 116 14.38 -13.36 -6.80
N PRO A 117 14.49 -14.08 -7.93
CA PRO A 117 14.37 -13.47 -9.27
C PRO A 117 12.94 -13.04 -9.62
N TYR A 118 11.93 -13.48 -8.86
CA TYR A 118 10.52 -13.17 -9.12
C TYR A 118 10.04 -11.85 -8.52
N PHE A 119 10.89 -11.19 -7.72
CA PHE A 119 10.57 -9.89 -7.14
C PHE A 119 11.39 -8.80 -7.81
N ASN A 120 10.74 -7.75 -8.27
CA ASN A 120 11.37 -6.51 -8.72
C ASN A 120 11.21 -5.37 -7.69
N ILE A 121 10.49 -5.64 -6.60
CA ILE A 121 10.29 -4.74 -5.47
C ILE A 121 10.64 -5.44 -4.16
N ASN A 122 11.32 -4.72 -3.28
CA ASN A 122 11.83 -5.25 -2.02
C ASN A 122 10.75 -5.39 -0.94
N GLY A 123 9.59 -4.76 -1.15
CA GLY A 123 8.57 -4.55 -0.13
C GLY A 123 8.78 -3.24 0.63
N GLY A 124 8.01 -3.06 1.71
CA GLY A 124 8.19 -1.96 2.67
C GLY A 124 8.49 -2.53 4.04
N ILE A 125 7.45 -2.83 4.81
CA ILE A 125 7.54 -3.48 6.12
C ILE A 125 7.45 -5.00 5.92
N LEU A 126 8.54 -5.68 5.53
CA LEU A 126 8.52 -7.14 5.33
C LEU A 126 8.08 -7.90 6.59
N VAL A 127 8.54 -7.40 7.74
CA VAL A 127 8.10 -7.75 9.09
C VAL A 127 8.17 -6.48 9.94
N GLN A 128 7.43 -6.42 11.03
CA GLN A 128 7.45 -5.29 11.97
C GLN A 128 8.37 -5.63 13.16
N PRO A 129 9.59 -5.04 13.24
CA PRO A 129 10.54 -5.32 14.32
C PRO A 129 10.01 -4.83 15.67
N SER A 130 10.03 -5.70 16.68
CA SER A 130 9.62 -5.37 18.06
C SER A 130 10.75 -4.79 18.92
N ASP A 131 11.99 -4.86 18.46
CA ASP A 131 13.21 -4.41 19.14
C ASP A 131 13.63 -2.99 18.73
N LEU A 132 12.84 -2.31 17.91
CA LEU A 132 13.08 -0.92 17.49
C LEU A 132 12.06 0.03 18.11
N ASP A 133 12.52 1.25 18.40
CA ASP A 133 11.65 2.38 18.69
C ASP A 133 10.66 2.59 17.51
N PRO A 134 9.33 2.54 17.75
CA PRO A 134 8.33 2.71 16.71
C PRO A 134 8.51 3.98 15.87
N GLN A 135 8.98 5.08 16.46
CA GLN A 135 9.18 6.35 15.76
C GLN A 135 10.33 6.29 14.74
N LYS A 136 11.31 5.40 14.97
CA LYS A 136 12.52 5.27 14.14
C LYS A 136 12.50 4.00 13.28
N SER A 137 11.61 3.07 13.60
CA SER A 137 11.53 1.74 13.01
C SER A 137 11.47 1.78 11.49
N PHE A 138 10.60 2.62 10.91
CA PHE A 138 10.48 2.72 9.46
C PHE A 138 11.75 3.26 8.79
N SER A 139 12.38 4.29 9.35
CA SER A 139 13.60 4.87 8.80
C SER A 139 14.77 3.87 8.81
N LEU A 140 14.90 3.07 9.88
CA LEU A 140 15.91 2.01 9.97
C LEU A 140 15.63 0.87 8.98
N MET A 141 14.37 0.48 8.81
CA MET A 141 13.95 -0.50 7.80
C MET A 141 14.25 0.00 6.38
N LEU A 142 13.87 1.23 6.05
CA LEU A 142 14.14 1.82 4.74
C LEU A 142 15.65 1.90 4.47
N TYR A 143 16.46 2.30 5.46
CA TYR A 143 17.91 2.31 5.34
C TYR A 143 18.46 0.90 5.05
N ALA A 144 18.04 -0.11 5.81
CA ALA A 144 18.45 -1.50 5.55
C ALA A 144 18.04 -1.96 4.14
N ALA A 145 16.83 -1.63 3.69
CA ALA A 145 16.35 -1.97 2.35
C ALA A 145 17.22 -1.34 1.25
N LEU A 146 17.67 -0.09 1.44
CA LEU A 146 18.58 0.61 0.52
C LEU A 146 19.98 0.01 0.49
N ILE A 147 20.48 -0.46 1.64
CA ILE A 147 21.83 -1.05 1.75
C ILE A 147 21.88 -2.46 1.17
N PHE A 148 20.87 -3.29 1.46
CA PHE A 148 20.87 -4.71 1.12
C PHE A 148 20.10 -5.06 -0.17
N SER A 149 19.57 -4.06 -0.87
CA SER A 149 18.90 -4.24 -2.17
C SER A 149 18.95 -2.98 -3.02
N ASP A 150 18.78 -3.16 -4.32
CA ASP A 150 18.68 -2.11 -5.34
C ASP A 150 17.37 -2.21 -6.16
N LYS A 151 16.47 -3.12 -5.75
CA LYS A 151 15.11 -3.27 -6.26
C LYS A 151 14.26 -2.03 -5.98
N CYS A 152 13.10 -1.93 -6.63
CA CYS A 152 12.10 -0.93 -6.26
C CYS A 152 11.76 -0.99 -4.76
N LEU A 153 11.32 0.12 -4.19
CA LEU A 153 10.98 0.24 -2.76
C LEU A 153 9.52 0.64 -2.57
N ILE A 154 8.93 0.22 -1.46
CA ILE A 154 7.64 0.75 -0.98
C ILE A 154 7.92 1.79 0.11
N GLY A 155 7.35 2.98 -0.05
CA GLY A 155 7.38 4.02 0.96
C GLY A 155 6.59 3.65 2.21
N GLY A 156 6.84 4.35 3.31
CA GLY A 156 6.10 4.16 4.54
C GLY A 156 4.70 4.76 4.42
N ALA A 157 3.70 4.12 5.03
CA ALA A 157 2.45 4.80 5.31
C ALA A 157 2.77 5.86 6.39
N GLY A 158 2.76 7.13 6.01
CA GLY A 158 3.07 8.24 6.89
C GLY A 158 2.19 8.23 8.14
N GLY A 159 2.84 8.36 9.29
CA GLY A 159 2.24 8.51 10.62
C GLY A 159 3.23 9.11 11.61
N GLY A 160 4.20 9.89 11.11
CA GLY A 160 4.97 10.78 11.96
C GLY A 160 4.01 11.86 12.45
N GLY A 161 3.78 11.89 13.76
CA GLY A 161 2.81 12.77 14.39
C GLY A 161 2.98 14.23 13.99
N GLU A 162 1.84 14.93 13.98
CA GLU A 162 1.78 16.23 14.62
C GLU A 162 2.16 16.12 16.10
#